data_AF-A0A820M9E7-F1
#
_entry.id   AF-A0A820M9E7-F1
#
_cell.length_a   1.000
_cell.length_b   1.000
_cell.length_c   1.000
_cell.angle_alpha   90.00
_cell.angle_beta   90.00
_cell.angle_gamma   90.00
#
_symmetry.space_group_name_H-M   'P 1'
#
loop_
_entity.id
_entity.type
_entity.pdbx_description
1 polymer ?
#
loop_
_entity_poly.entity_id
_entity_poly.type
_entity_poly.pdbx_seq_one_letter_code
_entity_poly.pdbx_strand_id
1 'polypeptide(L)'
;SASEEYSLREISGGNRNYYPLKSRQELYESLLNDIIDASFLDTGVGEYITNTIYCNLTLVGTDFDKGAFGVVFPKQWIYGQEFDVSILSLRESGVLDDLKRKWFQTSSCPDLSVTSTSAAIETMSGLFLTFAMISILSLLLFAWKRRFIIRNYLWKRICR
;
A
#
# COMPACT_ATOMS: atom_id res chain seq x y z
N SER A 1 -14.14 21.57 -0.03
CA SER A 1 -12.66 21.72 -0.05
C SER A 1 -12.09 21.02 -1.27
N ALA A 2 -10.80 21.20 -1.62
CA ALA A 2 -10.17 20.48 -2.75
C ALA A 2 -10.35 18.95 -2.65
N SER A 3 -10.25 18.40 -1.44
CA SER A 3 -10.52 16.98 -1.16
C SER A 3 -11.96 16.55 -1.44
N GLU A 4 -12.94 17.39 -1.12
CA GLU A 4 -14.36 17.11 -1.37
C GLU A 4 -14.66 17.12 -2.88
N GLU A 5 -14.12 18.09 -3.62
CA GLU A 5 -14.28 18.17 -5.07
C GLU A 5 -13.64 16.97 -5.77
N TYR A 6 -12.42 16.59 -5.35
CA TYR A 6 -11.75 15.39 -5.85
C TYR A 6 -12.55 14.11 -5.55
N SER A 7 -13.05 13.95 -4.33
CA SER A 7 -13.87 12.79 -3.94
C SER A 7 -15.17 12.69 -4.74
N LEU A 8 -15.83 13.82 -4.99
CA LEU A 8 -17.05 13.87 -5.81
C LEU A 8 -16.76 13.52 -7.27
N ARG A 9 -15.65 13.99 -7.82
CA ARG A 9 -15.31 13.78 -9.22
C ARG A 9 -14.80 12.36 -9.50
N GLU A 10 -13.85 11.88 -8.71
CA GLU A 10 -13.07 10.68 -9.06
C GLU A 10 -13.48 9.43 -8.29
N ILE A 11 -14.01 9.57 -7.07
CA ILE A 11 -14.29 8.40 -6.20
C ILE A 11 -15.79 8.05 -6.18
N SER A 12 -16.62 9.03 -5.88
CA SER A 12 -18.04 8.79 -5.57
C SER A 12 -18.99 9.05 -6.74
N GLY A 13 -18.49 9.51 -7.89
CA GLY A 13 -19.32 9.79 -9.06
C GLY A 13 -20.42 10.83 -8.80
N GLY A 14 -20.14 11.82 -7.96
CA GLY A 14 -21.05 12.89 -7.58
C GLY A 14 -21.91 12.61 -6.34
N ASN A 15 -21.80 11.42 -5.74
CA ASN A 15 -22.56 11.08 -4.53
C ASN A 15 -21.84 11.52 -3.24
N ARG A 16 -22.50 12.28 -2.38
CA ARG A 16 -21.94 12.73 -1.09
C ARG A 16 -22.03 11.64 -0.03
N ASN A 17 -21.24 10.57 -0.18
CA ASN A 17 -21.16 9.47 0.80
C ASN A 17 -19.80 9.43 1.49
N TYR A 18 -19.42 10.52 2.16
CA TYR A 18 -18.18 10.62 2.92
C TYR A 18 -18.49 10.78 4.42
N TYR A 19 -17.62 10.24 5.27
CA TYR A 19 -17.76 10.31 6.73
C TYR A 19 -17.08 11.58 7.28
N PRO A 20 -17.83 12.55 7.83
CA PRO A 20 -17.25 13.81 8.31
C PRO A 20 -16.57 13.63 9.65
N LEU A 21 -15.24 13.61 9.65
CA LEU A 21 -14.43 13.53 10.86
C LEU A 21 -14.19 14.94 11.45
N LYS A 22 -14.31 15.08 12.77
CA LYS A 22 -14.14 16.38 13.45
C LYS A 22 -12.73 16.57 13.99
N SER A 23 -12.02 15.48 14.26
CA SER A 23 -10.70 15.49 14.86
C SER A 23 -9.72 14.54 14.17
N ARG A 24 -8.43 14.86 14.25
CA ARG A 24 -7.36 13.99 13.74
C ARG A 24 -7.28 12.68 14.52
N GLN A 25 -7.51 12.71 15.84
CA GLN A 25 -7.51 11.50 16.66
C GLN A 25 -8.63 10.54 16.23
N GLU A 26 -9.85 11.08 16.05
CA GLU A 26 -11.01 10.32 15.57
C GLU A 26 -10.75 9.71 14.18
N LEU A 27 -10.04 10.43 13.30
CA LEU A 27 -9.64 9.94 12.00
C LEU A 27 -8.76 8.70 12.10
N TYR A 28 -7.70 8.75 12.91
CA TYR A 28 -6.78 7.60 13.05
C TYR A 28 -7.46 6.44 13.76
N GLU A 29 -8.24 6.70 14.80
CA GLU A 29 -9.03 5.67 15.48
C GLU A 29 -10.01 4.99 14.52
N SER A 30 -10.66 5.75 13.63
CA SER A 30 -11.59 5.18 12.65
C SER A 30 -10.90 4.35 11.57
N LEU A 31 -9.70 4.76 11.12
CA LEU A 31 -8.87 3.99 10.20
C LEU A 31 -8.37 2.69 10.84
N LEU A 32 -7.93 2.76 12.10
CA LEU A 32 -7.36 1.60 12.80
C LEU A 32 -8.40 0.57 13.23
N ASN A 33 -9.66 1.00 13.39
CA ASN A 33 -10.79 0.12 13.75
C ASN A 33 -11.60 -0.32 12.53
N ASP A 34 -11.07 -0.15 11.31
CA ASP A 34 -11.73 -0.52 10.04
C ASP A 34 -13.13 0.09 9.86
N ILE A 35 -13.38 1.27 10.43
CA ILE A 35 -14.64 2.03 10.27
C ILE A 35 -14.63 2.76 8.92
N ILE A 36 -13.45 3.25 8.51
CA ILE A 36 -13.21 3.88 7.22
C ILE A 36 -11.99 3.23 6.55
N ASP A 37 -12.06 3.04 5.24
CA ASP A 37 -10.96 2.42 4.48
C ASP A 37 -9.84 3.41 4.13
N ALA A 38 -10.19 4.69 3.96
CA ALA A 38 -9.26 5.72 3.52
C ALA A 38 -9.70 7.11 3.98
N SER A 39 -8.73 8.02 4.12
CA SER A 39 -8.96 9.44 4.37
C SER A 39 -7.96 10.30 3.61
N PHE A 40 -8.35 11.52 3.27
CA PHE A 40 -7.48 12.51 2.67
C PHE A 40 -6.66 13.22 3.75
N LEU A 41 -5.35 13.33 3.52
CA LEU A 41 -4.40 14.06 4.37
C LEU A 41 -3.40 14.83 3.51
N ASP A 42 -2.76 15.82 4.12
CA ASP A 42 -1.56 16.43 3.56
C ASP A 42 -0.41 15.41 3.50
N THR A 43 0.32 15.39 2.39
CA THR A 43 1.39 14.41 2.12
C THR A 43 2.49 14.45 3.18
N GLY A 44 2.90 15.63 3.66
CA GLY A 44 3.94 15.74 4.69
C GLY A 44 3.47 15.18 6.03
N VAL A 45 2.22 15.46 6.41
CA VAL A 45 1.63 14.86 7.62
C VAL A 45 1.48 13.35 7.46
N GLY A 46 1.00 12.89 6.31
CA GLY A 46 0.85 11.47 5.99
C GLY A 46 2.17 10.72 6.14
N GLU A 47 3.22 11.15 5.44
CA GLU A 47 4.56 10.56 5.48
C GLU A 47 5.10 10.47 6.91
N TYR A 48 5.02 11.55 7.69
CA TYR A 48 5.50 11.55 9.07
C TYR A 48 4.75 10.52 9.94
N ILE A 49 3.42 10.53 9.85
CA ILE A 49 2.55 9.72 10.70
C ILE A 49 2.70 8.24 10.37
N THR A 50 2.72 7.86 9.09
CA THR A 50 2.86 6.45 8.69
C THR A 50 4.26 5.90 8.97
N ASN A 51 5.30 6.74 8.84
CA ASN A 51 6.69 6.30 9.05
C ASN A 51 7.11 6.27 10.52
N THR A 52 6.43 7.01 11.40
CA THR A 52 6.85 7.20 12.79
C THR A 52 5.85 6.70 13.82
N ILE A 53 4.54 6.88 13.59
CA ILE A 53 3.50 6.66 14.62
C ILE A 53 2.68 5.40 14.31
N TYR A 54 2.06 5.34 13.13
CA TYR A 54 1.13 4.27 12.75
C TYR A 54 1.70 3.46 11.59
N CYS A 55 2.59 2.54 11.92
CA CYS A 55 3.32 1.69 10.97
C CYS A 55 2.44 0.69 10.19
N ASN A 56 1.20 0.50 10.64
CA ASN A 56 0.21 -0.34 9.98
C ASN A 56 -0.61 0.42 8.93
N LEU A 57 -0.46 1.75 8.88
CA LEU A 57 -1.07 2.59 7.87
C LEU A 57 -0.06 2.88 6.76
N THR A 58 -0.58 3.11 5.55
CA THR A 58 0.22 3.47 4.38
C THR A 58 -0.42 4.61 3.63
N LEU A 59 0.41 5.43 2.97
CA LEU A 59 -0.06 6.47 2.08
C LEU A 59 -0.35 5.86 0.70
N VAL A 60 -1.55 6.11 0.16
CA VAL A 60 -2.01 5.54 -1.12
C VAL A 60 -2.40 6.67 -2.07
N GLY A 61 -2.04 6.51 -3.34
CA GLY A 61 -2.40 7.44 -4.40
C GLY A 61 -1.33 8.51 -4.67
N THR A 62 -1.69 9.47 -5.52
CA THR A 62 -0.85 10.62 -5.89
C THR A 62 -1.45 11.91 -5.38
N ASP A 63 -0.61 12.92 -5.18
CA ASP A 63 -1.05 14.27 -4.83
C ASP A 63 -2.09 14.79 -5.86
N PHE A 64 -3.30 15.10 -5.39
CA PHE A 64 -4.38 15.65 -6.21
C PHE A 64 -4.48 17.18 -6.12
N ASP A 65 -3.85 17.78 -5.10
CA ASP A 65 -3.76 19.23 -4.91
C ASP A 65 -2.33 19.59 -4.52
N LYS A 66 -1.85 20.73 -5.02
CA LYS A 66 -0.48 21.22 -4.75
C LYS A 66 -0.55 22.47 -3.90
N GLY A 67 -0.53 22.26 -2.59
CA GLY A 67 -0.35 23.33 -1.61
C GLY A 67 1.13 23.61 -1.33
N ALA A 68 1.41 24.82 -0.84
CA ALA A 68 2.71 25.17 -0.28
C ALA A 68 2.54 25.76 1.11
N PHE A 69 3.40 25.35 2.05
CA PHE A 69 3.51 25.99 3.34
C PHE A 69 4.35 27.27 3.24
N GLY A 70 3.94 28.30 3.97
CA GLY A 70 4.63 29.58 4.01
C GLY A 70 4.65 30.14 5.43
N VAL A 71 5.65 30.97 5.72
CA VAL A 71 5.72 31.75 6.96
C VAL A 71 5.10 33.12 6.68
N VAL A 72 4.24 33.59 7.57
CA VAL A 72 3.52 34.86 7.39
C VAL A 72 4.00 35.88 8.41
N PHE A 73 4.29 37.09 7.94
CA PHE A 73 4.75 38.21 8.76
C PHE A 73 3.78 39.41 8.64
N PRO A 74 3.77 40.33 9.62
CA PRO A 74 3.04 41.59 9.49
C PRO A 74 3.47 42.37 8.25
N LYS A 75 2.52 43.11 7.68
CA LYS A 75 2.80 43.98 6.52
C LYS A 75 3.86 45.02 6.90
N GLN A 76 4.81 45.27 5.99
CA GLN A 76 5.95 46.20 6.18
C GLN A 76 6.95 45.78 7.27
N TRP A 77 7.10 44.48 7.54
CA TRP A 77 8.18 43.99 8.39
C TRP A 77 9.55 44.28 7.76
N ILE A 78 10.38 45.05 8.45
CA ILE A 78 11.67 45.53 7.96
C ILE A 78 12.67 44.42 7.61
N TYR A 79 12.50 43.21 8.16
CA TYR A 79 13.39 42.07 7.95
C TYR A 79 12.86 41.06 6.92
N GLY A 80 11.70 41.30 6.29
CA GLY A 80 11.09 40.32 5.38
C GLY A 80 12.01 39.91 4.24
N GLN A 81 12.68 40.89 3.61
CA GLN A 81 13.61 40.60 2.51
C GLN A 81 14.84 39.80 2.96
N GLU A 82 15.42 40.16 4.12
CA GLU A 82 16.59 39.45 4.66
C GLU A 82 16.23 38.02 5.07
N PHE A 83 15.04 37.81 5.63
CA PHE A 83 14.51 36.50 5.95
C PHE A 83 14.36 35.62 4.70
N ASP A 84 13.74 36.16 3.64
CA ASP A 84 13.53 35.41 2.39
C ASP A 84 14.86 34.98 1.77
N VAL A 85 15.86 35.87 1.73
CA VAL A 85 17.21 35.54 1.24
C VAL A 85 17.85 34.46 2.10
N SER A 86 17.69 34.52 3.42
CA SER A 86 18.23 33.50 4.33
C SER A 86 17.59 32.12 4.10
N ILE A 87 16.27 32.06 3.89
CA ILE A 87 15.57 30.80 3.56
C ILE A 87 16.01 30.25 2.21
N LEU A 88 16.19 31.10 1.19
CA LEU A 88 16.71 30.69 -0.10
C LEU A 88 18.12 30.08 0.03
N SER A 89 18.99 30.72 0.81
CA SER A 89 20.33 30.19 1.09
C SER A 89 20.29 28.82 1.81
N LEU A 90 19.37 28.62 2.74
CA LEU A 90 19.16 27.31 3.40
C LEU A 90 18.64 26.23 2.44
N ARG A 91 17.84 26.63 1.44
CA ARG A 91 17.39 25.72 0.38
C ARG A 91 18.54 25.34 -0.55
N GLU A 92 19.29 26.31 -1.03
CA GLU A 92 20.42 26.10 -1.96
C GLU A 92 21.56 25.29 -1.33
N SER A 93 21.80 25.48 -0.02
CA SER A 93 22.77 24.70 0.73
C SER A 93 22.32 23.27 1.05
N GLY A 94 21.05 22.91 0.79
CA GLY A 94 20.50 21.58 1.03
C GLY A 94 20.08 21.30 2.48
N VAL A 95 20.20 22.28 3.38
CA VAL A 95 19.83 22.13 4.80
C VAL A 95 18.34 21.77 4.97
N LEU A 96 17.47 22.35 4.12
CA LEU A 96 16.05 22.03 4.13
C LEU A 96 15.77 20.59 3.69
N ASP A 97 16.53 20.07 2.73
CA ASP A 97 16.39 18.68 2.27
C ASP A 97 16.87 17.70 3.34
N ASP A 98 17.94 18.04 4.06
CA ASP A 98 18.40 17.26 5.21
C ASP A 98 17.36 17.21 6.34
N LEU A 99 16.71 18.35 6.63
CA LEU A 99 15.60 18.39 7.59
C LEU A 99 14.42 17.55 7.11
N LYS A 100 14.06 17.64 5.82
CA LYS A 100 12.98 16.82 5.25
C LYS A 100 13.27 15.33 5.45
N ARG A 101 14.47 14.88 5.09
CA ARG A 101 14.87 13.49 5.23
C ARG A 101 14.87 13.03 6.69
N LYS A 102 15.40 13.87 7.59
CA LYS A 102 15.49 13.58 9.01
C LYS A 102 14.11 13.39 9.64
N TRP A 103 13.15 14.26 9.32
CA TRP A 103 11.86 14.28 10.00
C TRP A 103 10.79 13.42 9.32
N PHE A 104 10.78 13.33 7.99
CA PHE A 104 9.69 12.67 7.26
C PHE A 104 10.07 11.31 6.67
N GLN A 105 11.33 11.12 6.26
CA GLN A 105 11.77 9.92 5.54
C GLN A 105 12.46 8.89 6.43
N THR A 106 12.82 9.25 7.66
CA THR A 106 13.41 8.33 8.63
C THR A 106 12.28 7.57 9.32
N SER A 107 12.12 6.28 9.01
CA SER A 107 11.14 5.45 9.69
C SER A 107 11.61 5.09 11.08
N SER A 108 10.74 5.29 12.07
CA SER A 108 10.93 4.77 13.44
C SER A 108 10.18 3.45 13.65
N CYS A 109 9.47 2.98 12.62
CA CYS A 109 8.76 1.73 12.62
C CYS A 109 9.73 0.54 12.72
N PRO A 110 9.47 -0.43 13.61
CA PRO A 110 10.24 -1.67 13.65
C PRO A 110 10.08 -2.40 12.31
N ASP A 111 11.18 -2.92 11.76
CA ASP A 111 11.15 -3.75 10.56
C ASP A 111 10.27 -4.98 10.83
N LEU A 112 9.03 -4.96 10.31
CA LEU A 112 8.09 -6.09 10.32
C LEU A 112 8.53 -7.22 9.37
N SER A 113 9.84 -7.34 9.09
CA SER A 113 10.46 -8.46 8.37
C SER A 113 10.30 -9.80 9.10
N VAL A 114 9.79 -9.80 10.33
CA VAL A 114 9.49 -10.99 11.13
C VAL A 114 8.19 -11.72 10.73
N THR A 115 7.43 -11.22 9.74
CA THR A 115 6.30 -11.97 9.13
C THR A 115 6.73 -12.63 7.82
N SER A 116 7.88 -13.31 7.84
CA SER A 116 8.38 -14.07 6.68
C SER A 116 7.58 -15.35 6.40
N THR A 117 6.56 -15.68 7.20
CA THR A 117 5.81 -16.93 7.09
C THR A 117 4.60 -16.84 6.17
N SER A 118 3.90 -15.70 6.08
CA SER A 118 2.69 -15.57 5.26
C SER A 118 3.00 -15.35 3.77
N ALA A 119 3.95 -14.46 3.45
CA ALA A 119 4.37 -14.19 2.08
C ALA A 119 5.02 -15.42 1.39
N ALA A 120 5.66 -16.30 2.17
CA ALA A 120 6.22 -17.54 1.65
C ALA A 120 5.15 -18.56 1.22
N ILE A 121 3.98 -18.59 1.88
CA ILE A 121 2.93 -19.57 1.57
C ILE A 121 2.16 -19.18 0.30
N GLU A 122 1.86 -17.89 0.10
CA GLU A 122 1.18 -17.43 -1.12
C GLU A 122 2.04 -17.63 -2.37
N THR A 123 3.33 -17.32 -2.29
CA THR A 123 4.27 -17.47 -3.41
C THR A 123 4.55 -18.94 -3.75
N MET A 124 4.50 -19.85 -2.78
CA MET A 124 4.73 -21.28 -2.97
C MET A 124 3.47 -22.05 -3.42
N SER A 125 2.27 -21.48 -3.27
CA SER A 125 0.99 -22.13 -3.60
C SER A 125 0.90 -22.60 -5.06
N GLY A 126 1.39 -21.80 -6.01
CA GLY A 126 1.39 -22.16 -7.43
C GLY A 126 2.24 -23.40 -7.75
N LEU A 127 3.38 -23.56 -7.06
CA LEU A 127 4.26 -24.70 -7.26
C LEU A 127 3.60 -26.01 -6.78
N PHE A 128 2.92 -25.99 -5.63
CA PHE A 128 2.21 -27.18 -5.13
C PHE A 128 1.07 -27.62 -6.05
N LEU A 129 0.30 -26.67 -6.61
CA LEU A 129 -0.79 -26.98 -7.54
C LEU A 129 -0.31 -27.63 -8.84
N THR A 130 0.80 -27.13 -9.40
CA THR A 130 1.37 -27.70 -10.62
C THR A 130 1.90 -29.11 -10.41
N PHE A 131 2.61 -29.37 -9.30
CA PHE A 131 3.05 -30.71 -8.93
C PHE A 131 1.87 -31.67 -8.74
N ALA A 132 0.82 -31.24 -8.04
CA ALA A 132 -0.37 -32.07 -7.81
C ALA A 132 -1.05 -32.49 -9.12
N MET A 133 -1.21 -31.56 -10.08
CA MET A 133 -1.81 -31.87 -11.38
C MET A 133 -0.99 -32.87 -12.20
N ILE A 134 0.35 -32.70 -12.22
CA ILE A 134 1.25 -33.63 -12.92
C ILE A 134 1.19 -35.02 -12.28
N SER A 135 1.19 -35.09 -10.95
CA SER A 135 1.07 -36.35 -10.21
C SER A 135 -0.26 -37.06 -10.50
N ILE A 136 -1.38 -36.34 -10.51
CA ILE A 136 -2.70 -36.91 -10.80
C ILE A 136 -2.77 -37.42 -12.24
N LEU A 137 -2.29 -36.62 -13.22
CA LEU A 137 -2.28 -37.01 -14.63
C LEU A 137 -1.43 -38.28 -14.86
N SER A 138 -0.27 -38.37 -14.20
CA SER A 138 0.61 -39.54 -14.26
C SER A 138 -0.08 -40.80 -13.69
N LEU A 139 -0.72 -40.69 -12.53
CA LEU A 139 -1.46 -41.80 -11.92
C LEU A 139 -2.65 -42.25 -12.79
N LEU A 140 -3.38 -41.31 -13.39
CA LEU A 140 -4.49 -41.61 -14.29
C LEU A 140 -4.01 -42.38 -15.53
N LEU A 141 -2.96 -41.90 -16.21
CA LEU A 141 -2.39 -42.58 -17.38
C LEU A 141 -1.88 -43.98 -17.04
N PHE A 142 -1.22 -44.14 -15.89
CA PHE A 142 -0.74 -45.44 -15.42
C PHE A 142 -1.89 -46.42 -15.17
N ALA A 143 -2.93 -45.98 -14.47
CA ALA A 143 -4.11 -46.79 -14.21
C ALA A 143 -4.85 -47.17 -15.51
N TRP A 144 -4.99 -46.23 -16.44
CA TRP A 144 -5.62 -46.45 -17.74
C TRP A 144 -4.86 -47.48 -18.58
N LYS A 145 -3.54 -47.33 -18.70
CA LYS A 145 -2.68 -48.28 -19.40
C LYS A 145 -2.76 -49.68 -18.77
N ARG A 146 -2.70 -49.76 -17.44
CA ARG A 146 -2.79 -51.02 -16.70
C ARG A 146 -4.15 -51.71 -16.91
N ARG A 147 -5.26 -50.96 -16.87
CA ARG A 147 -6.60 -51.49 -17.18
C ARG A 147 -6.74 -51.92 -18.63
N PHE A 148 -6.18 -51.17 -19.57
CA PHE A 148 -6.22 -51.52 -21.00
C PHE A 148 -5.46 -52.83 -21.27
N ILE A 149 -4.26 -52.99 -20.70
CA ILE A 149 -3.46 -54.22 -20.84
C ILE A 149 -4.18 -55.41 -20.21
N ILE A 150 -4.72 -55.28 -18.99
CA ILE A 150 -5.46 -56.38 -18.34
C ILE A 150 -6.71 -56.75 -19.13
N ARG A 151 -7.47 -55.76 -19.62
CA ARG A 151 -8.66 -55.99 -20.45
C ARG A 151 -8.29 -56.71 -21.76
N ASN A 152 -7.22 -56.28 -22.42
CA ASN A 152 -6.74 -56.92 -23.65
C ASN A 152 -6.20 -58.34 -23.40
N TYR A 153 -5.55 -58.57 -22.25
CA TYR A 153 -5.05 -59.89 -21.85
C TYR A 153 -6.19 -60.86 -21.48
N LEU A 154 -7.20 -60.40 -20.74
CA LEU A 154 -8.40 -61.17 -20.42
C LEU A 154 -9.23 -61.48 -21.68
N TRP A 155 -9.37 -60.53 -22.60
CA TRP A 155 -10.07 -60.75 -23.86
C TRP A 155 -9.37 -61.80 -24.73
N LYS A 156 -8.03 -61.76 -24.81
CA LYS A 156 -7.23 -62.81 -25.49
C LYS A 156 -7.33 -64.19 -24.82
N ARG A 157 -7.62 -64.26 -23.53
CA ARG A 157 -7.76 -65.53 -22.78
C ARG A 157 -9.16 -66.13 -22.88
N ILE A 158 -10.18 -65.30 -23.13
CA ILE A 158 -11.59 -65.71 -23.32
C ILE A 158 -11.88 -66.09 -24.78
N CYS A 159 -11.14 -65.55 -25.75
CA CYS A 159 -11.27 -65.90 -27.19
C CYS A 159 -10.35 -67.05 -27.64
N ARG A 160 -9.90 -67.94 -26.75
CA ARG A 160 -9.21 -69.20 -27.09
C ARG A 160 -10.06 -70.39 -26.65
#